data_AF-A0A2A5D3G0-F1
#
_entry.id   AF-A0A2A5D3G0-F1
#
_cell.length_a   1.000
_cell.length_b   1.000
_cell.length_c   1.000
_cell.angle_alpha   90.00
_cell.angle_beta   90.00
_cell.angle_gamma   90.00
#
_symmetry.space_group_name_H-M   'P 1'
#
loop_
_entity.id
_entity.type
_entity.pdbx_description
1 polymer ?
#
loop_
_entity_poly.entity_id
_entity_poly.type
_entity_poly.pdbx_seq_one_letter_code
_entity_poly.pdbx_strand_id
1 'polypeptide(L)' 'MTKKLHLTTNLTDCDDVYQMLIDMHFELTSEESQTANAKLILALANHIGDSALIQQAINIVRANTINWRSEMQSSE' A
#
# COMPACT_ATOMS: atom_id res chain seq x y z
N MET A 1 16.63 18.46 -5.28
CA MET A 1 16.95 17.09 -4.83
C MET A 1 15.73 16.23 -5.08
N THR A 2 15.76 15.31 -6.04
CA THR A 2 14.64 14.42 -6.38
C THR A 2 14.55 13.32 -5.33
N LYS A 3 13.47 13.33 -4.53
CA LYS A 3 13.20 12.29 -3.52
C LYS A 3 12.75 11.01 -4.25
N LYS A 4 13.44 9.89 -4.01
CA LYS A 4 13.20 8.60 -4.66
C LYS A 4 12.39 7.69 -3.74
N LEU A 5 11.41 6.97 -4.29
CA LEU A 5 10.64 5.99 -3.54
C LEU A 5 11.51 4.78 -3.19
N HIS A 6 11.50 4.36 -1.92
CA HIS A 6 12.14 3.14 -1.46
C HIS A 6 11.11 2.01 -1.44
N LEU A 7 11.39 0.91 -2.14
CA LEU A 7 10.50 -0.25 -2.26
C LEU A 7 10.97 -1.48 -1.47
N THR A 8 12.18 -1.42 -0.91
CA THR A 8 12.71 -2.49 -0.06
C THR A 8 12.23 -2.31 1.37
N THR A 9 12.17 -3.41 2.11
CA THR A 9 11.85 -3.41 3.54
C THR A 9 12.71 -2.39 4.27
N ASN A 10 12.05 -1.41 4.90
CA ASN A 10 12.68 -0.33 5.65
C ASN A 10 12.18 -0.26 7.11
N LEU A 11 11.40 -1.25 7.52
CA LEU A 11 10.90 -1.38 8.89
C LEU A 11 11.83 -2.31 9.65
N THR A 12 12.27 -1.87 10.84
CA THR A 12 13.11 -2.67 11.73
C THR A 12 12.35 -3.86 12.30
N ASP A 13 11.07 -3.65 12.67
CA ASP A 13 10.21 -4.64 13.31
C ASP A 13 8.99 -4.92 12.41
N CYS A 14 9.23 -5.59 11.28
CA CYS A 14 8.17 -5.91 10.32
C CYS A 14 7.01 -6.67 10.95
N ASP A 15 7.31 -7.64 11.82
CA ASP A 15 6.30 -8.52 12.42
C ASP A 15 5.29 -7.74 13.28
N ASP A 16 5.78 -6.80 14.10
CA ASP A 16 4.92 -5.96 14.93
C ASP A 16 4.01 -5.08 14.09
N VAL A 17 4.55 -4.48 13.01
CA VAL A 17 3.74 -3.67 12.09
C VAL A 17 2.71 -4.53 11.35
N TYR A 18 3.06 -5.76 10.95
CA TYR A 18 2.11 -6.68 10.36
C TYR A 18 1.00 -7.07 11.34
N GLN A 19 1.33 -7.33 12.60
CA GLN A 19 0.34 -7.64 13.63
C GLN A 19 -0.62 -6.46 13.85
N MET A 20 -0.10 -5.23 13.92
CA MET A 20 -0.94 -4.03 14.04
C MET A 20 -1.93 -3.87 12.88
N LEU A 21 -1.53 -4.23 11.65
CA LEU A 21 -2.42 -4.21 10.49
C LEU A 21 -3.51 -5.28 10.57
N ILE A 22 -3.17 -6.47 11.07
CA ILE A 22 -4.15 -7.55 11.31
C ILE A 22 -5.17 -7.10 12.36
N ASP A 23 -4.68 -6.58 13.48
CA ASP A 23 -5.50 -6.14 14.60
C ASP A 23 -6.44 -4.99 14.21
N MET A 24 -5.99 -4.09 13.33
CA MET A 24 -6.82 -3.01 12.78
C MET A 24 -8.07 -3.54 12.06
N HIS A 25 -8.01 -4.75 11.50
CA HIS A 25 -9.13 -5.36 10.78
C HIS A 25 -10.03 -6.23 11.66
N PHE A 26 -9.65 -6.47 12.91
CA PHE A 26 -10.45 -7.30 13.81
C PHE A 26 -11.84 -6.67 14.02
N GLU A 27 -12.89 -7.50 13.98
CA GLU A 27 -14.31 -7.10 14.08
C GLU A 27 -14.87 -6.21 12.97
N LEU A 28 -14.08 -5.87 11.94
CA LEU A 28 -14.58 -5.08 10.80
C LEU A 28 -15.23 -5.96 9.73
N THR A 29 -16.31 -5.45 9.12
CA THR A 29 -16.82 -5.98 7.85
C THR A 29 -15.81 -5.72 6.72
N SER A 30 -16.02 -6.39 5.57
CA SER A 30 -15.18 -6.18 4.38
C SER A 30 -15.19 -4.72 3.91
N GLU A 31 -16.34 -4.06 3.94
CA GLU A 31 -16.52 -2.66 3.53
C GLU A 31 -15.84 -1.70 4.53
N GLU A 32 -15.95 -1.97 5.83
CA GLU A 32 -15.27 -1.19 6.86
C GLU A 32 -13.75 -1.38 6.80
N SER A 33 -13.29 -2.60 6.53
CA SER A 33 -11.88 -2.93 6.32
C SER A 33 -11.30 -2.15 5.14
N GLN A 34 -12.02 -2.08 4.01
CA GLN A 34 -11.61 -1.25 2.86
C GLN A 34 -11.55 0.24 3.23
N THR A 35 -12.53 0.71 4.00
CA THR A 35 -12.58 2.11 4.47
C THR A 35 -11.41 2.42 5.41
N ALA A 36 -11.08 1.51 6.32
CA ALA A 36 -9.93 1.63 7.22
C ALA A 36 -8.61 1.71 6.45
N ASN A 37 -8.44 0.84 5.45
CA ASN A 37 -7.28 0.88 4.56
C ASN A 37 -7.14 2.20 3.79
N ALA A 38 -8.23 2.71 3.22
CA ALA A 38 -8.22 4.00 2.53
C ALA A 38 -7.82 5.15 3.46
N LYS A 39 -8.34 5.16 4.70
CA LYS A 39 -7.99 6.16 5.72
C LYS A 39 -6.52 6.06 6.14
N LEU A 40 -6.00 4.84 6.33
CA LEU A 40 -4.59 4.62 6.68
C LEU A 40 -3.67 5.13 5.56
N ILE A 41 -3.95 4.79 4.31
CA ILE A 41 -3.19 5.27 3.14
C ILE A 41 -3.19 6.80 3.09
N LEU A 42 -4.35 7.44 3.32
CA LEU A 42 -4.45 8.91 3.32
C LEU A 42 -3.64 9.54 4.47
N ALA A 43 -3.69 8.96 5.67
CA ALA A 43 -2.90 9.43 6.81
C ALA A 43 -1.39 9.35 6.54
N LEU A 44 -0.92 8.24 5.96
CA LEU A 44 0.48 8.06 5.56
C LEU A 44 0.89 9.02 4.45
N ALA A 45 0.03 9.24 3.44
CA ALA A 45 0.27 10.20 2.38
C ALA A 45 0.41 11.63 2.93
N ASN A 46 -0.45 12.01 3.87
CA ASN A 46 -0.37 13.31 4.55
C ASN A 46 0.93 13.44 5.36
N HIS A 47 1.38 12.38 6.03
CA HIS A 47 2.64 12.37 6.76
C HIS A 47 3.87 12.49 5.83
N ILE A 48 3.84 11.85 4.65
CA ILE A 48 4.92 11.94 3.65
C ILE A 48 5.02 13.36 3.07
N GLY A 49 3.89 14.02 2.82
CA GLY A 49 3.80 15.43 2.41
C GLY A 49 4.38 15.76 1.03
N ASP A 50 4.71 14.74 0.22
CA ASP A 50 5.36 14.90 -1.09
C ASP A 50 4.53 14.23 -2.19
N SER A 51 3.84 15.05 -2.98
CA SER A 51 2.97 14.59 -4.06
C SER A 51 3.72 13.86 -5.18
N ALA A 52 4.98 14.19 -5.44
CA ALA A 52 5.78 13.51 -6.45
C ALA A 52 6.17 12.10 -6.03
N LEU A 53 6.44 11.88 -4.73
CA LEU A 53 6.63 10.52 -4.19
C LEU A 53 5.34 9.71 -4.21
N ILE A 54 4.21 10.32 -3.82
CA ILE A 54 2.90 9.65 -3.82
C ILE A 54 2.53 9.23 -5.25
N GLN A 55 2.73 10.11 -6.24
CA GLN A 55 2.46 9.80 -7.64
C GLN A 55 3.34 8.65 -8.16
N GLN A 56 4.62 8.62 -7.79
CA GLN A 56 5.51 7.50 -8.13
C GLN A 56 4.98 6.17 -7.56
N ALA A 57 4.55 6.16 -6.28
CA ALA A 57 4.01 4.97 -5.64
C ALA A 57 2.75 4.46 -6.33
N ILE A 58 1.80 5.35 -6.64
CA ILE A 58 0.56 5.00 -7.36
C ILE A 58 0.87 4.38 -8.73
N ASN A 59 1.79 4.97 -9.48
CA ASN A 59 2.15 4.46 -10.81
C ASN A 59 2.74 3.05 -10.74
N ILE A 60 3.61 2.78 -9.75
CA ILE A 60 4.22 1.47 -9.53
C ILE A 60 3.17 0.43 -9.15
N VAL A 61 2.32 0.73 -8.17
CA VAL A 61 1.26 -0.20 -7.73
C VAL A 61 0.31 -0.52 -8.88
N ARG A 62 -0.13 0.49 -9.63
CA ARG A 62 -1.02 0.30 -10.78
C ARG A 62 -0.37 -0.56 -11.87
N ALA A 63 0.90 -0.32 -12.19
CA ALA A 63 1.62 -1.13 -13.17
C ALA A 63 1.73 -2.59 -12.71
N ASN A 64 2.12 -2.82 -11.46
CA ASN A 64 2.20 -4.16 -10.89
C ASN A 64 0.82 -4.85 -10.91
N THR A 65 -0.24 -4.26 -10.35
CA THR A 65 -1.56 -4.92 -10.33
C THR A 65 -2.09 -5.29 -11.72
N ILE A 66 -1.82 -4.47 -12.75
CA ILE A 66 -2.25 -4.75 -14.12
C ILE A 66 -1.45 -5.88 -14.74
N ASN A 67 -0.12 -5.92 -14.55
CA ASN A 67 0.74 -6.95 -15.12
C ASN A 67 0.37 -8.36 -14.62
N TRP A 68 0.04 -8.49 -13.33
CA TRP A 68 -0.35 -9.78 -12.75
C TRP A 68 -1.69 -10.26 -13.31
N ARG A 69 -2.60 -9.34 -13.63
CA ARG A 69 -3.88 -9.68 -14.28
C ARG A 69 -3.70 -10.18 -15.71
N SER A 70 -2.77 -9.61 -16.48
CA SER A 70 -2.47 -10.09 -17.84
C SER A 70 -1.78 -11.46 -17.86
N GLU A 71 -0.91 -11.74 -16.89
CA GLU A 71 -0.22 -13.03 -16.78
C GLU A 71 -1.18 -14.16 -16.36
N MET A 72 -2.10 -13.88 -15.43
CA MET A 72 -3.13 -14.83 -15.01
C MET A 72 -4.15 -15.14 -16.11
N GLN A 73 -4.50 -14.16 -16.97
CA GLN A 73 -5.43 -14.36 -18.11
C GLN A 73 -4.79 -15.03 -19.33
N SER A 74 -3.45 -15.09 -19.41
CA SER A 74 -2.73 -15.75 -20.51
C SER A 74 -2.42 -17.23 -20.24
N SER A 75 -2.80 -17.73 -19.05
CA SER A 75 -2.57 -19.10 -18.60
C SER A 75 -3.83 -19.99 -18.68
N GLU A 76 -4.91 -19.50 -19.29
CA GLU A 76 -6.12 -20.25 -19.69
C GLU A 76 -6.11 -20.54 -21.19
#